data_AF-A0A9X8YP26-F1
#
_entry.id   AF-A0A9X8YP26-F1
#
_cell.length_a   1.000
_cell.length_b   1.000
_cell.length_c   1.000
_cell.angle_alpha   90.00
_cell.angle_beta   90.00
_cell.angle_gamma   90.00
#
_symmetry.space_group_name_H-M   'P 1'
#
loop_
_entity.id
_entity.type
_entity.pdbx_description
1 polymer ?
#
loop_
_entity_poly.entity_id
_entity_poly.type
_entity_poly.pdbx_seq_one_letter_code
_entity_poly.pdbx_strand_id
1 'polypeptide(L)' 'DSNVPFYKELANQGVKATDVPVIAFSVGEEELRGIDTKPLVGNLAAWNYFESLDNPTNKQFVSQWKAY' A
#
# COMPACT_ATOMS: atom_id res chain seq x y z
N ASP A 1 12.81 2.79 -3.75
CA ASP A 1 11.96 2.41 -2.62
C ASP A 1 12.44 1.07 -2.05
N SER A 2 12.78 1.05 -0.76
CA SER A 2 13.31 -0.12 -0.05
C SER A 2 12.21 -1.05 0.48
N ASN A 3 10.95 -0.60 0.49
CA ASN A 3 9.83 -1.38 0.99
C ASN A 3 9.53 -2.58 0.10
N VAL A 4 9.62 -2.41 -1.23
CA VAL A 4 9.34 -3.47 -2.20
C VAL A 4 10.28 -4.67 -2.03
N PRO A 5 11.62 -4.52 -2.02
CA PRO A 5 12.52 -5.65 -1.71
C PRO A 5 12.27 -6.27 -0.34
N PHE A 6 11.94 -5.47 0.68
CA PHE A 6 11.66 -5.97 2.01
C PHE A 6 10.45 -6.91 2.04
N TYR A 7 9.32 -6.52 1.43
CA TYR A 7 8.14 -7.38 1.38
C TYR A 7 8.36 -8.64 0.54
N LYS A 8 9.14 -8.52 -0.54
CA LYS A 8 9.52 -9.67 -1.35
C LYS A 8 10.31 -10.69 -0.53
N GLU A 9 11.28 -10.22 0.25
CA GLU A 9 12.09 -11.11 1.07
C GLU A 9 11.30 -11.69 2.25
N LEU A 10 10.44 -10.90 2.88
CA LEU A 10 9.53 -11.37 3.93
C LEU A 10 8.65 -12.53 3.43
N ALA A 11 8.11 -12.40 2.23
CA ALA A 11 7.34 -13.45 1.57
C ALA A 11 8.20 -14.67 1.20
N ASN A 12 9.44 -14.47 0.74
CA ASN A 12 10.40 -15.56 0.46
C ASN A 12 10.70 -16.38 1.72
N GLN A 13 10.77 -15.74 2.89
CA GLN A 13 10.96 -16.40 4.19
C GLN A 13 9.69 -17.09 4.71
N GLY A 14 8.58 -17.04 3.97
CA GLY A 14 7.31 -17.66 4.34
C GLY A 14 6.61 -16.98 5.53
N VAL A 15 7.05 -15.78 5.91
CA VAL A 15 6.45 -15.03 7.01
C VAL A 15 5.14 -14.42 6.53
N LYS A 16 4.02 -14.84 7.13
CA LYS A 16 2.69 -14.33 6.78
C LYS A 16 2.36 -13.12 7.64
N ALA A 17 1.60 -12.19 7.06
CA ALA A 17 1.06 -11.04 7.80
C ALA A 17 0.14 -11.44 8.96
N THR A 18 -0.44 -12.65 8.94
CA THR A 18 -1.22 -13.21 10.05
C THR A 18 -0.38 -13.59 11.27
N ASP A 19 0.90 -13.91 11.04
CA ASP A 19 1.81 -14.40 12.07
C ASP A 19 2.64 -13.24 12.62
N VAL A 20 3.17 -12.40 11.72
CA VAL A 20 3.94 -11.20 12.05
C VAL A 20 3.46 -10.05 11.17
N PRO A 21 2.56 -9.19 11.65
CA PRO A 21 2.08 -8.05 10.87
C PRO A 21 3.19 -6.99 10.74
N VAL A 22 3.41 -6.50 9.53
CA VAL A 22 4.29 -5.36 9.28
C VAL A 22 3.45 -4.11 9.02
N ILE A 23 3.91 -2.98 9.57
CA ILE A 23 3.35 -1.65 9.34
C ILE A 23 4.38 -0.80 8.61
N ALA A 24 4.03 -0.29 7.44
CA ALA A 24 4.85 0.69 6.73
C ALA A 24 4.33 2.12 6.91
N PHE A 25 5.27 3.02 7.21
CA PHE A 25 5.07 4.48 7.31
C PHE A 25 5.80 5.21 6.19
N SER A 26 5.97 4.60 5.03
CA SER A 26 6.70 5.20 3.89
C SER A 26 6.25 4.69 2.52
N VAL A 27 5.26 3.80 2.46
CA VAL A 27 4.75 3.24 1.20
C VAL A 27 3.61 4.11 0.68
N GLY A 28 3.80 4.68 -0.50
CA GLY A 28 2.76 5.39 -1.24
C GLY A 28 1.98 4.48 -2.19
N GLU A 29 0.75 4.86 -2.54
CA GLU A 29 -0.10 4.10 -3.48
C GLU A 29 0.52 4.00 -4.89
N GLU A 30 1.27 5.01 -5.33
CA GLU A 30 1.99 4.98 -6.62
C GLU A 30 3.10 3.93 -6.65
N GLU A 31 3.81 3.69 -5.54
CA GLU A 31 4.87 2.68 -5.45
C GLU A 31 4.28 1.25 -5.61
N LEU A 32 3.02 1.06 -5.20
CA LEU A 32 2.30 -0.20 -5.32
C LEU A 32 1.88 -0.52 -6.77
N ARG A 33 1.75 0.48 -7.65
CA ARG A 33 1.31 0.26 -9.04
C ARG A 33 2.30 -0.55 -9.86
N GLY A 34 3.58 -0.54 -9.48
CA GLY A 34 4.67 -1.20 -10.22
C GLY A 34 5.01 -2.61 -9.77
N ILE A 35 4.31 -3.19 -8.79
CA ILE A 35 4.72 -4.43 -8.13
C ILE A 35 3.59 -5.46 -8.02
N ASP A 36 3.94 -6.74 -7.85
CA ASP A 36 2.96 -7.77 -7.47
C ASP A 36 2.53 -7.53 -6.03
N THR A 37 1.28 -7.10 -5.85
CA THR A 37 0.71 -6.74 -4.55
C THR A 37 0.12 -7.93 -3.79
N LYS A 38 0.04 -9.12 -4.40
CA LYS A 38 -0.50 -10.32 -3.71
C LYS A 38 0.21 -10.64 -2.38
N PRO A 39 1.55 -10.54 -2.27
CA PRO A 39 2.25 -10.79 -1.01
C PRO A 39 2.00 -9.73 0.07
N LEU A 40 1.45 -8.58 -0.30
CA LEU A 40 1.20 -7.47 0.63
C LEU A 40 -0.11 -7.60 1.40
N VAL A 41 -1.03 -8.45 0.95
CA VAL A 41 -2.35 -8.62 1.57
C VAL A 41 -2.21 -8.98 3.05
N GLY A 42 -2.82 -8.16 3.91
CA GLY A 42 -2.78 -8.31 5.37
C GLY A 42 -1.74 -7.45 6.09
N ASN A 43 -0.76 -6.88 5.37
CA ASN A 43 0.13 -5.87 5.95
C ASN A 43 -0.59 -4.52 6.07
N LEU A 44 -0.13 -3.70 7.01
CA LEU A 44 -0.74 -2.40 7.29
C LEU A 44 0.10 -1.28 6.70
N ALA A 45 -0.57 -0.24 6.21
CA ALA A 45 0.06 1.01 5.80
C ALA A 45 -0.54 2.16 6.61
N ALA A 46 0.32 3.07 7.05
CA ALA A 46 -0.08 4.26 7.80
C ALA A 46 0.45 5.51 7.10
N TRP A 47 -0.46 6.37 6.67
CA TRP A 47 -0.16 7.62 5.98
C TRP A 47 -1.19 8.69 6.33
N ASN A 48 -0.88 9.96 6.07
CA ASN A 48 -1.78 11.08 6.35
C ASN A 48 -3.00 11.10 5.41
N TYR A 49 -2.94 10.41 4.28
CA TYR A 49 -3.96 10.37 3.26
C TYR A 49 -3.84 9.09 2.41
N PHE A 50 -4.98 8.54 1.99
CA PHE A 50 -5.05 7.46 1.00
C PHE A 50 -6.16 7.78 -0.01
N GLU A 51 -5.92 7.53 -1.29
CA GLU A 51 -6.93 7.68 -2.36
C GLU A 51 -8.16 6.79 -2.12
N SER A 52 -7.99 5.71 -1.35
CA SER A 52 -9.07 4.81 -0.94
C SER A 52 -10.03 5.37 0.13
N LEU A 53 -9.81 6.57 0.67
CA LEU A 53 -10.69 7.18 1.67
C LEU A 53 -12.14 7.31 1.15
N ASP A 54 -13.09 6.67 1.83
CA ASP A 54 -14.50 6.66 1.39
C ASP A 54 -15.27 7.87 1.93
N ASN A 55 -15.16 9.01 1.24
CA ASN A 55 -16.00 10.18 1.49
C ASN A 55 -16.23 11.00 0.19
N PRO A 56 -17.27 11.85 0.14
CA PRO A 56 -17.62 12.60 -1.06
C PRO A 56 -16.49 13.54 -1.54
N THR A 57 -15.80 14.20 -0.62
CA THR A 57 -14.70 15.13 -0.92
C THR A 57 -13.55 14.42 -1.60
N ASN A 58 -13.16 13.25 -1.09
CA ASN A 58 -12.08 12.45 -1.64
C ASN A 58 -12.43 11.91 -3.04
N LYS A 59 -13.67 11.40 -3.21
CA LYS A 59 -14.15 10.93 -4.51
C LYS A 59 -14.09 12.02 -5.58
N GLN A 60 -14.47 13.24 -5.22
CA GLN A 60 -14.37 14.40 -6.12
C GLN A 60 -12.92 14.74 -6.46
N PHE A 61 -12.04 14.80 -5.45
CA PHE A 61 -10.62 15.09 -5.64
C PHE A 61 -9.94 14.07 -6.56
N VAL A 62 -10.10 12.77 -6.29
CA VAL A 62 -9.52 11.69 -7.11
C VAL A 62 -10.06 11.72 -8.54
N SER A 63 -11.34 12.02 -8.73
CA SER A 63 -11.93 12.14 -10.07
C SER A 63 -11.36 13.33 -10.85
N GLN A 64 -11.12 14.47 -10.21
CA GLN A 64 -10.52 15.64 -10.84
C GLN A 64 -9.05 15.39 -11.18
N TRP A 65 -8.29 14.78 -10.25
CA TRP A 65 -6.90 14.42 -10.46
C TRP A 65 -6.71 13.46 -11.64
N LYS A 66 -7.55 12.43 -11.76
CA LYS A 66 -7.50 11.46 -12.88
C LYS A 66 -7.93 12.01 -14.23
N ALA A 67 -8.60 13.17 -14.25
CA ALA A 67 -9.07 13.81 -15.48
C ALA A 67 -8.07 14.83 -16.05
N TYR A 68 -7.07 15.23 -15.25
CA TYR A 68 -5.95 16.08 -15.66
C TYR A 68 -4.86 15.25 -16.33
#